data_AF-X0UXB8-F1
#
_entry.id   AF-X0UXB8-F1
#
_cell.length_a   1.000
_cell.length_b   1.000
_cell.length_c   1.000
_cell.angle_alpha   90.00
_cell.angle_beta   90.00
_cell.angle_gamma   90.00
#
_symmetry.space_group_name_H-M   'P 1'
#
loop_
_entity.id
_entity.type
_entity.pdbx_description
1 polymer ?
#
loop_
_entity_poly.entity_id
_entity_poly.type
_entity_poly.pdbx_seq_one_letter_code
_entity_poly.pdbx_strand_id
1 'polypeptide(L)'
;KGGEELLRTIKKCLASTFNDRVIAYRDEKKIAHLKFALSVGVIKMVRSDLSSSGIIFTLDTETGFPDVVLINSIWGIGEMIVKGKITPDEFYVFKPTLKKGFKSIIVKNLGRKTRKYVYSEKGGLKEVAVSSQKQLKFSLNEEEILTLAKWAVLIEEHYSGKFKRWMPQDIEWAKDGKTGELFIVQSRPETVHAPKTASVYQEYEIKTKKKPVLTGIAIGDKIGIGKIRVIPDVSKINQFQKGEVLVTKMTDPDWVPIMRLASA
;
A
#
# COMPACT_ATOMS: atom_id res chain seq x y z
N LYS A 1 -10.48 22.83 21.36
CA LYS A 1 -9.01 23.01 21.33
C LYS A 1 -8.48 22.45 20.02
N GLY A 2 -7.58 23.14 19.31
CA GLY A 2 -6.96 22.64 18.07
C GLY A 2 -7.23 23.43 16.78
N GLY A 3 -8.01 24.51 16.81
CA GLY A 3 -8.32 25.30 15.62
C GLY A 3 -7.09 25.92 14.94
N GLU A 4 -6.17 26.50 15.71
CA GLU A 4 -4.93 27.07 15.16
C GLU A 4 -3.99 26.01 14.59
N GLU A 5 -3.85 24.86 15.26
CA GLU A 5 -3.05 23.74 14.76
C GLU A 5 -3.63 23.18 13.45
N LEU A 6 -4.97 23.08 13.37
CA LEU A 6 -5.67 22.68 12.16
C LEU A 6 -5.39 23.66 11.01
N LEU A 7 -5.57 24.97 11.24
CA LEU A 7 -5.29 25.99 10.23
C LEU A 7 -3.82 25.98 9.77
N ARG A 8 -2.88 25.81 10.71
CA ARG A 8 -1.46 25.66 10.39
C ARG A 8 -1.19 24.40 9.57
N THR A 9 -1.85 23.28 9.89
CA THR A 9 -1.70 22.02 9.14
C THR A 9 -2.30 22.14 7.73
N ILE A 10 -3.43 22.83 7.57
CA ILE A 10 -4.02 23.14 6.26
C ILE A 10 -3.03 23.96 5.41
N LYS A 11 -2.44 25.02 5.98
CA LYS A 11 -1.41 25.82 5.29
C LYS A 11 -0.21 24.98 4.88
N LYS A 12 0.28 24.09 5.74
CA LYS A 12 1.36 23.15 5.41
C LYS A 12 0.98 22.19 4.28
N CYS A 13 -0.25 21.68 4.26
CA CYS A 13 -0.74 20.82 3.19
C CYS A 13 -0.79 21.57 1.84
N LEU A 14 -1.29 22.80 1.83
CA LEU A 14 -1.28 23.66 0.64
C LEU A 14 0.16 23.93 0.16
N ALA A 15 1.05 24.29 1.09
CA ALA A 15 2.47 24.53 0.77
C ALA A 15 3.18 23.28 0.22
N SER A 16 2.81 22.08 0.68
CA SER A 16 3.43 20.83 0.23
C SER A 16 3.26 20.55 -1.27
N THR A 17 2.27 21.20 -1.91
CA THR A 17 2.10 21.13 -3.37
C THR A 17 3.23 21.83 -4.13
N PHE A 18 4.06 22.63 -3.47
CA PHE A 18 5.23 23.28 -4.05
C PHE A 18 6.55 22.62 -3.64
N ASN A 19 6.51 21.45 -3.02
CA ASN A 19 7.71 20.66 -2.80
C ASN A 19 8.32 20.22 -4.14
N ASP A 20 9.65 20.15 -4.22
CA ASP A 20 10.41 19.84 -5.43
C ASP A 20 9.89 18.61 -6.19
N ARG A 21 9.52 17.55 -5.45
CA ARG A 21 8.94 16.32 -6.01
C ARG A 21 7.64 16.57 -6.77
N VAL A 22 6.76 17.41 -6.24
CA VAL A 22 5.45 17.69 -6.85
C VAL A 22 5.63 18.59 -8.07
N ILE A 23 6.59 19.51 -8.03
CA ILE A 23 6.97 20.32 -9.20
C ILE A 23 7.50 19.42 -10.31
N ALA A 24 8.49 18.57 -10.02
CA ALA A 24 9.07 17.64 -10.99
C ALA A 24 8.02 16.68 -11.59
N TYR A 25 7.10 16.16 -10.77
CA TYR A 25 6.01 15.32 -11.26
C TYR A 25 5.05 16.08 -12.19
N ARG A 26 4.76 17.35 -11.90
CA ARG A 26 3.91 18.18 -12.76
C ARG A 26 4.59 18.49 -14.09
N ASP A 27 5.89 18.78 -14.09
CA ASP A 27 6.66 18.94 -15.32
C ASP A 27 6.58 17.70 -16.20
N GLU A 28 6.81 16.52 -15.61
CA GLU A 28 6.74 15.24 -16.31
C GLU A 28 5.35 14.99 -16.93
N LYS A 29 4.30 15.32 -16.19
CA LYS A 29 2.90 15.17 -16.65
C LYS A 29 2.41 16.36 -17.47
N LYS A 30 3.26 17.36 -17.75
CA LYS A 30 2.93 18.61 -18.45
C LYS A 30 1.71 19.33 -17.84
N ILE A 31 1.59 19.29 -16.51
CA ILE A 31 0.54 19.98 -15.75
C ILE A 31 1.06 21.37 -15.36
N ALA A 32 0.31 22.42 -15.70
CA ALA A 32 0.70 23.79 -15.37
C ALA A 32 0.84 24.00 -13.85
N HIS A 33 1.98 24.57 -13.42
CA HIS A 33 2.33 24.71 -12.00
C HIS A 33 1.39 25.58 -11.17
N LEU A 34 0.57 26.44 -11.79
CA LEU A 34 -0.35 27.34 -11.09
C LEU A 34 -1.83 27.09 -11.45
N LYS A 35 -2.13 26.16 -12.36
CA LYS A 35 -3.51 25.85 -12.76
C LYS A 35 -3.90 24.46 -12.24
N PHE A 36 -3.94 24.33 -10.92
CA PHE A 36 -4.45 23.14 -10.25
C PHE A 36 -5.31 23.54 -9.05
N ALA A 37 -6.29 22.69 -8.72
CA ALA A 37 -7.06 22.82 -7.49
C ALA A 37 -6.61 21.76 -6.49
N LEU A 38 -6.43 22.14 -5.23
CA LEU A 38 -6.19 21.23 -4.12
C LEU A 38 -7.37 21.31 -3.17
N SER A 39 -7.84 20.15 -2.69
CA SER A 39 -8.79 20.07 -1.59
C SER A 39 -8.10 19.41 -0.39
N VAL A 40 -8.35 19.95 0.81
CA VAL A 40 -7.84 19.39 2.07
C VAL A 40 -9.01 18.76 2.81
N GLY A 41 -9.05 17.43 2.84
CA GLY A 41 -10.05 16.67 3.60
C GLY A 41 -9.72 16.63 5.08
N VAL A 42 -10.62 17.12 5.93
CA VAL A 42 -10.52 17.01 7.39
C VAL A 42 -11.48 15.92 7.86
N ILE A 43 -10.93 14.76 8.22
CA ILE A 43 -11.70 13.56 8.53
C ILE A 43 -11.56 13.22 10.02
N LYS A 44 -12.65 12.76 10.64
CA LYS A 44 -12.62 12.25 12.01
C LYS A 44 -11.73 11.00 12.08
N MET A 45 -10.77 11.00 12.99
CA MET A 45 -9.85 9.87 13.15
C MET A 45 -10.52 8.66 13.81
N VAL A 46 -10.27 7.48 13.24
CA VAL A 46 -10.62 6.17 13.82
C VAL A 46 -9.54 5.76 14.83
N ARG A 47 -9.93 5.16 15.97
CA ARG A 47 -8.98 4.72 17.02
C ARG A 47 -8.29 3.39 16.71
N SER A 48 -7.73 3.26 15.50
CA SER A 48 -6.98 2.07 15.07
C SER A 48 -5.64 1.92 15.79
N ASP A 49 -5.14 2.96 16.45
CA ASP A 49 -3.98 2.89 17.38
C ASP A 49 -4.15 1.80 18.46
N LEU A 50 -5.40 1.58 18.87
CA LEU A 50 -5.79 0.60 19.88
C LEU A 50 -6.13 -0.79 19.29
N SER A 51 -6.26 -0.89 17.98
CA SER A 51 -6.70 -2.10 17.25
C SER A 51 -5.84 -2.30 16.00
N SER A 52 -6.47 -2.40 14.83
CA SER A 52 -5.84 -2.69 13.55
C SER A 52 -6.34 -1.78 12.43
N SER A 53 -5.58 -1.75 11.34
CA SER A 53 -5.93 -1.09 10.09
C SER A 53 -5.19 -1.77 8.94
N GLY A 54 -5.48 -1.36 7.71
CA GLY A 54 -4.85 -1.99 6.58
C GLY A 54 -5.33 -1.47 5.23
N ILE A 55 -4.98 -2.22 4.21
CA ILE A 55 -5.27 -1.94 2.80
C ILE A 55 -5.94 -3.17 2.21
N ILE A 56 -6.86 -2.95 1.29
CA ILE A 56 -7.55 -3.98 0.53
C ILE A 56 -7.38 -3.68 -0.95
N PHE A 57 -7.03 -4.71 -1.72
CA PHE A 57 -7.07 -4.67 -3.17
C PHE A 57 -8.17 -5.60 -3.66
N THR A 58 -8.95 -5.16 -4.66
CA THR A 58 -9.99 -5.99 -5.28
C THR A 58 -9.44 -6.83 -6.44
N LEU A 59 -8.16 -7.18 -6.39
CA LEU A 59 -7.51 -8.15 -7.26
C LEU A 59 -6.25 -8.64 -6.55
N ASP A 60 -5.64 -9.69 -7.08
CA ASP A 60 -4.28 -10.04 -6.71
C ASP A 60 -3.29 -9.04 -7.32
N THR A 61 -2.58 -8.28 -6.49
CA THR A 61 -1.65 -7.25 -6.94
C THR A 61 -0.39 -7.80 -7.59
N GLU A 62 -0.08 -9.09 -7.43
CA GLU A 62 1.06 -9.71 -8.09
C GLU A 62 0.69 -10.14 -9.52
N THR A 63 -0.38 -10.92 -9.65
CA THR A 63 -0.78 -11.55 -10.92
C THR A 63 -1.80 -10.76 -11.74
N GLY A 64 -2.53 -9.84 -11.10
CA GLY A 64 -3.70 -9.18 -11.68
C GLY A 64 -4.97 -10.03 -11.65
N PHE A 65 -4.97 -11.19 -10.98
CA PHE A 65 -6.13 -12.09 -10.93
C PHE A 65 -7.36 -11.38 -10.33
N PRO A 66 -8.47 -11.23 -11.07
CA PRO A 66 -9.56 -10.35 -10.68
C PRO A 66 -10.55 -10.96 -9.67
N ASP A 67 -10.53 -12.28 -9.48
CA ASP A 67 -11.57 -12.97 -8.70
C ASP A 67 -11.25 -13.12 -7.21
N VAL A 68 -10.25 -12.37 -6.71
CA VAL A 68 -9.90 -12.35 -5.29
C VAL A 68 -9.93 -10.95 -4.71
N VAL A 69 -10.20 -10.87 -3.41
CA VAL A 69 -9.92 -9.71 -2.58
C VAL A 69 -8.69 -10.03 -1.75
N LEU A 70 -7.65 -9.21 -1.90
CA LEU A 70 -6.43 -9.25 -1.08
C LEU A 70 -6.59 -8.25 0.07
N ILE A 71 -6.56 -8.74 1.31
CA ILE A 71 -6.68 -7.92 2.51
C ILE A 71 -5.37 -8.00 3.28
N ASN A 72 -4.69 -6.86 3.40
CA ASN A 72 -3.53 -6.74 4.26
C ASN A 72 -3.91 -6.04 5.57
N SER A 73 -3.40 -6.54 6.69
CA SER A 73 -3.72 -6.02 8.02
C SER A 73 -2.51 -5.90 8.94
N ILE A 74 -2.47 -4.81 9.71
CA ILE A 74 -1.45 -4.56 10.73
C ILE A 74 -2.10 -4.09 12.03
N TRP A 75 -1.34 -4.17 13.12
CA TRP A 75 -1.70 -3.50 14.37
C TRP A 75 -1.43 -1.99 14.28
N GLY A 76 -2.29 -1.18 14.89
CA GLY A 76 -2.13 0.28 14.94
C GLY A 76 -2.59 1.00 13.68
N ILE A 77 -2.06 2.21 13.48
CA ILE A 77 -2.45 3.13 12.40
C ILE A 77 -1.78 2.73 11.06
N GLY A 78 -2.56 2.83 9.97
CA GLY A 78 -2.25 2.27 8.64
C GLY A 78 -1.08 2.92 7.90
N GLU A 79 -0.56 4.05 8.37
CA GLU A 79 0.56 4.75 7.74
C GLU A 79 1.82 3.87 7.59
N MET A 80 1.98 2.85 8.45
CA MET A 80 3.14 1.95 8.40
C MET A 80 3.10 0.98 7.21
N ILE A 81 1.91 0.48 6.86
CA ILE A 81 1.75 -0.44 5.73
C ILE A 81 1.87 0.32 4.40
N VAL A 82 1.30 1.53 4.31
CA VAL A 82 1.42 2.39 3.11
C VAL A 82 2.88 2.74 2.80
N LYS A 83 3.75 2.81 3.81
CA LYS A 83 5.18 3.06 3.65
C LYS A 83 6.04 1.80 3.44
N GLY A 84 5.43 0.61 3.36
CA GLY A 84 6.16 -0.66 3.16
C GLY A 84 7.09 -1.04 4.31
N LYS A 85 6.90 -0.49 5.51
CA LYS A 85 7.84 -0.66 6.65
C LYS A 85 7.58 -1.91 7.49
N ILE A 86 6.53 -2.66 7.19
CA ILE A 86 6.10 -3.79 8.01
C ILE A 86 5.51 -4.90 7.14
N THR A 87 5.79 -6.15 7.51
CA THR A 87 5.15 -7.34 6.92
C THR A 87 3.77 -7.52 7.55
N PRO A 88 2.68 -7.31 6.81
CA PRO A 88 1.31 -7.40 7.32
C PRO A 88 0.84 -8.85 7.39
N ASP A 89 -0.26 -9.07 8.12
CA ASP A 89 -1.10 -10.24 7.85
C ASP A 89 -1.73 -10.10 6.46
N GLU A 90 -1.89 -11.21 5.78
CA GLU A 90 -2.41 -11.25 4.43
C GLU A 90 -3.52 -12.30 4.32
N PHE A 91 -4.64 -11.91 3.72
CA PHE A 91 -5.81 -12.75 3.54
C PHE A 91 -6.30 -12.65 2.10
N TYR A 92 -6.56 -13.80 1.48
CA TYR A 92 -7.25 -13.85 0.18
C TYR A 92 -8.67 -14.37 0.38
N VAL A 93 -9.63 -13.66 -0.22
CA VAL A 93 -11.04 -14.06 -0.24
C VAL A 93 -11.52 -14.21 -1.68
N PHE A 94 -12.06 -15.38 -2.03
CA PHE A 94 -12.51 -15.67 -3.39
C PHE A 94 -13.90 -15.06 -3.66
N LYS A 95 -13.96 -14.08 -4.57
CA LYS A 95 -15.18 -13.31 -4.86
C LYS A 95 -16.35 -14.16 -5.36
N PRO A 96 -16.18 -15.12 -6.30
CA PRO A 96 -17.32 -15.82 -6.88
C PRO A 96 -18.15 -16.60 -5.86
N THR A 97 -17.52 -17.25 -4.89
CA THR A 97 -18.23 -17.96 -3.81
C THR A 97 -18.67 -17.01 -2.69
N LEU A 98 -17.93 -15.92 -2.43
CA LEU A 98 -18.35 -14.90 -1.48
C LEU A 98 -19.69 -14.26 -1.89
N LYS A 99 -19.86 -13.94 -3.18
CA LYS A 99 -21.10 -13.40 -3.75
C LYS A 99 -22.28 -14.36 -3.64
N LYS A 100 -22.01 -15.68 -3.57
CA LYS A 100 -23.03 -16.72 -3.32
C LYS A 100 -23.34 -16.91 -1.82
N GLY A 101 -22.70 -16.14 -0.94
CA GLY A 101 -22.93 -16.18 0.51
C GLY A 101 -22.02 -17.15 1.28
N PHE A 102 -21.04 -17.80 0.64
CA PHE A 102 -20.14 -18.71 1.32
C PHE A 102 -19.02 -17.97 2.09
N LYS A 103 -18.44 -18.65 3.10
CA LYS A 103 -17.24 -18.20 3.82
C LYS A 103 -16.00 -18.52 2.98
N SER A 104 -15.60 -17.57 2.13
CA SER A 104 -14.65 -17.81 1.03
C SER A 104 -13.20 -17.40 1.30
N ILE A 105 -12.72 -17.50 2.53
CA ILE A 105 -11.31 -17.22 2.85
C ILE A 105 -10.46 -18.40 2.36
N ILE A 106 -9.58 -18.15 1.38
CA ILE A 106 -8.78 -19.20 0.73
C ILE A 106 -7.31 -19.21 1.20
N VAL A 107 -6.81 -18.08 1.72
CA VAL A 107 -5.43 -17.97 2.25
C VAL A 107 -5.43 -17.11 3.51
N LYS A 108 -4.60 -17.49 4.49
CA LYS A 108 -4.29 -16.69 5.68
C LYS A 108 -2.80 -16.79 5.99
N ASN A 109 -2.05 -15.73 5.73
CA ASN A 109 -0.62 -15.66 5.99
C ASN A 109 -0.35 -14.70 7.15
N LEU A 110 0.33 -15.20 8.18
CA LEU A 110 0.62 -14.41 9.39
C LEU A 110 1.86 -13.53 9.15
N GLY A 111 1.67 -12.21 9.26
CA GLY A 111 2.72 -11.22 9.22
C GLY A 111 3.48 -11.09 10.53
N ARG A 112 4.72 -10.61 10.45
CA ARG A 112 5.57 -10.38 11.64
C ARG A 112 5.02 -9.29 12.56
N LYS A 113 4.47 -8.20 11.99
CA LYS A 113 3.81 -7.10 12.73
C LYS A 113 4.57 -6.62 13.98
N THR A 114 5.89 -6.49 13.91
CA THR A 114 6.79 -6.21 15.05
C THR A 114 6.64 -4.82 15.67
N ARG A 115 6.16 -3.85 14.90
CA ARG A 115 6.01 -2.45 15.30
C ARG A 115 4.65 -1.91 14.85
N LYS A 116 4.18 -0.86 15.51
CA LYS A 116 2.95 -0.16 15.17
C LYS A 116 3.03 1.33 15.48
N TYR A 117 2.23 2.14 14.79
CA TYR A 117 2.00 3.53 15.16
C TYR A 117 0.80 3.68 16.09
N VAL A 118 0.97 4.54 17.10
CA VAL A 118 -0.09 4.96 18.03
C VAL A 118 -0.04 6.48 18.23
N TYR A 119 -1.11 7.08 18.75
CA TYR A 119 -1.09 8.52 19.04
C TYR A 119 -0.10 8.86 20.16
N SER A 120 0.63 9.96 19.96
CA SER A 120 1.48 10.55 20.97
C SER A 120 0.69 11.53 21.84
N GLU A 121 1.01 11.60 23.12
CA GLU A 121 0.45 12.59 24.05
C GLU A 121 0.85 14.03 23.67
N LYS A 122 2.00 14.19 22.99
CA LYS A 122 2.51 15.47 22.50
C LYS A 122 1.95 15.86 21.12
N GLY A 123 1.01 15.08 20.58
CA GLY A 123 0.50 15.23 19.22
C GLY A 123 1.30 14.42 18.20
N GLY A 124 0.66 14.06 17.09
CA GLY A 124 1.23 13.21 16.06
C GLY A 124 1.29 11.73 16.43
N LEU A 125 2.11 10.97 15.71
CA LEU A 125 2.26 9.52 15.87
C LEU A 125 3.57 9.18 16.56
N LYS A 126 3.54 8.15 17.39
CA LYS A 126 4.74 7.51 17.96
C LYS A 126 4.78 6.04 17.55
N GLU A 127 5.97 5.57 17.25
CA GLU A 127 6.20 4.17 16.93
C GLU A 127 6.49 3.37 18.20
N VAL A 128 5.83 2.21 18.35
CA VAL A 128 5.98 1.33 19.50
C VAL A 128 6.12 -0.13 19.05
N ALA A 129 6.82 -0.93 19.85
CA ALA A 129 6.90 -2.37 19.62
C ALA A 129 5.54 -3.05 19.89
N VAL A 130 5.21 -4.06 19.09
CA VAL A 130 4.09 -4.96 19.34
C VAL A 130 4.58 -6.10 20.23
N SER A 131 3.82 -6.49 21.25
CA SER A 131 4.21 -7.61 22.11
C SER A 131 4.32 -8.91 21.32
N SER A 132 5.27 -9.78 21.70
CA SER A 132 5.49 -11.06 21.01
C SER A 132 4.22 -11.91 20.92
N GLN A 133 3.38 -11.89 21.96
CA GLN A 133 2.08 -12.58 21.96
C GLN A 133 1.11 -12.05 20.89
N LYS A 134 1.11 -10.74 20.60
CA LYS A 134 0.27 -10.14 19.55
C LYS A 134 0.84 -10.34 18.15
N GLN A 135 2.16 -10.48 18.02
CA GLN A 135 2.81 -10.79 16.73
C GLN A 135 2.38 -12.18 16.22
N LEU A 136 2.19 -13.13 17.14
CA LEU A 136 1.76 -14.50 16.85
C LEU A 136 0.25 -14.66 16.57
N LYS A 137 -0.49 -13.54 16.46
CA LYS A 137 -1.94 -13.55 16.22
C LYS A 137 -2.28 -12.72 14.99
N PHE A 138 -3.33 -13.13 14.30
CA PHE A 138 -3.93 -12.31 13.25
C PHE A 138 -4.56 -11.04 13.84
N SER A 139 -4.40 -9.92 13.15
CA SER A 139 -4.97 -8.63 13.55
C SER A 139 -6.46 -8.46 13.21
N LEU A 140 -7.02 -9.45 12.51
CA LEU A 140 -8.44 -9.56 12.19
C LEU A 140 -8.96 -10.96 12.54
N ASN A 141 -10.24 -11.05 12.89
CA ASN A 141 -10.95 -12.33 12.93
C ASN A 141 -11.64 -12.64 11.58
N GLU A 142 -12.18 -13.85 11.43
CA GLU A 142 -12.80 -14.28 10.17
C GLU A 142 -14.01 -13.45 9.75
N GLU A 143 -14.87 -13.08 10.70
CA GLU A 143 -16.08 -12.31 10.38
C GLU A 143 -15.71 -10.90 9.91
N GLU A 144 -14.66 -10.30 10.47
CA GLU A 144 -14.10 -9.02 10.02
C GLU A 144 -13.51 -9.13 8.61
N ILE A 145 -12.73 -10.19 8.33
CA ILE A 145 -12.17 -10.46 7.00
C ILE A 145 -13.29 -10.55 5.96
N LEU A 146 -14.34 -11.33 6.25
CA LEU A 146 -15.48 -11.51 5.35
C LEU A 146 -16.28 -10.21 5.17
N THR A 147 -16.41 -9.40 6.22
CA THR A 147 -17.10 -8.11 6.17
C THR A 147 -16.36 -7.13 5.28
N LEU A 148 -15.04 -6.99 5.47
CA LEU A 148 -14.19 -6.15 4.64
C LEU A 148 -14.20 -6.61 3.17
N ALA A 149 -14.14 -7.92 2.93
CA ALA A 149 -14.21 -8.46 1.57
C ALA A 149 -15.54 -8.14 0.87
N LYS A 150 -16.66 -8.26 1.59
CA LYS A 150 -17.99 -7.88 1.06
C LYS A 150 -18.05 -6.40 0.70
N TRP A 151 -17.56 -5.53 1.59
CA TRP A 151 -17.51 -4.09 1.32
C TRP A 151 -16.62 -3.76 0.12
N ALA A 152 -15.46 -4.42 0.01
CA ALA A 152 -14.55 -4.22 -1.11
C ALA A 152 -15.19 -4.59 -2.47
N VAL A 153 -15.90 -5.71 -2.52
CA VAL A 153 -16.67 -6.13 -3.71
C VAL A 153 -17.75 -5.11 -4.06
N LEU A 154 -18.53 -4.63 -3.08
CA LEU A 154 -19.56 -3.61 -3.32
C LEU A 154 -18.98 -2.30 -3.86
N ILE A 155 -17.84 -1.87 -3.32
CA ILE A 155 -17.13 -0.66 -3.77
C ILE A 155 -16.64 -0.84 -5.21
N GLU A 156 -16.01 -1.96 -5.55
CA GLU A 156 -15.57 -2.28 -6.92
C GLU A 156 -16.75 -2.31 -7.90
N GLU A 157 -17.86 -2.95 -7.54
CA GLU A 157 -19.05 -3.04 -8.38
C GLU A 157 -19.67 -1.67 -8.63
N HIS A 158 -19.78 -0.83 -7.58
CA HIS A 158 -20.27 0.54 -7.70
C HIS A 158 -19.43 1.34 -8.71
N TYR A 159 -18.11 1.31 -8.56
CA TYR A 159 -17.19 2.07 -9.38
C TYR A 159 -17.08 1.51 -10.80
N SER A 160 -17.05 0.19 -10.96
CA SER A 160 -17.03 -0.45 -12.28
C SER A 160 -18.31 -0.17 -13.06
N GLY A 161 -19.47 -0.22 -12.40
CA GLY A 161 -20.76 0.14 -12.99
C GLY A 161 -20.84 1.62 -13.38
N LYS A 162 -20.41 2.53 -12.49
CA LYS A 162 -20.40 3.98 -12.73
C LYS A 162 -19.57 4.37 -13.94
N PHE A 163 -18.39 3.77 -14.11
CA PHE A 163 -17.47 4.10 -15.21
C PHE A 163 -17.57 3.14 -16.41
N LYS A 164 -18.52 2.18 -16.36
CA LYS A 164 -18.79 1.20 -17.43
C LYS A 164 -17.55 0.45 -17.93
N ARG A 165 -16.59 0.21 -17.04
CA ARG A 165 -15.38 -0.58 -17.29
C ARG A 165 -14.99 -1.25 -15.99
N TRP A 166 -14.34 -2.40 -16.07
CA TRP A 166 -13.76 -3.00 -14.87
C TRP A 166 -12.77 -2.00 -14.24
N MET A 167 -13.01 -1.67 -12.98
CA MET A 167 -12.22 -0.69 -12.25
C MET A 167 -11.88 -1.25 -10.86
N PRO A 168 -10.82 -2.06 -10.76
CA PRO A 168 -10.37 -2.57 -9.48
C PRO A 168 -10.00 -1.42 -8.53
N GLN A 169 -10.10 -1.67 -7.23
CA GLN A 169 -9.96 -0.66 -6.19
C GLN A 169 -8.81 -1.01 -5.24
N ASP A 170 -8.10 0.03 -4.85
CA ASP A 170 -7.19 0.12 -3.70
C ASP A 170 -7.92 0.89 -2.59
N ILE A 171 -8.16 0.21 -1.47
CA ILE A 171 -9.07 0.63 -0.41
C ILE A 171 -8.33 0.62 0.92
N GLU A 172 -8.38 1.72 1.66
CA GLU A 172 -7.87 1.78 3.02
C GLU A 172 -9.01 1.59 4.03
N TRP A 173 -8.73 0.84 5.10
CA TRP A 173 -9.69 0.58 6.17
C TRP A 173 -9.06 0.68 7.55
N ALA A 174 -9.89 0.91 8.57
CA ALA A 174 -9.48 0.99 9.96
C ALA A 174 -10.53 0.37 10.89
N LYS A 175 -10.08 -0.33 11.93
CA LYS A 175 -10.93 -0.81 13.02
C LYS A 175 -10.80 0.11 14.22
N ASP A 176 -11.92 0.62 14.73
CA ASP A 176 -11.91 1.41 15.95
C ASP A 176 -11.68 0.49 17.16
N GLY A 177 -10.61 0.72 17.92
CA GLY A 177 -10.32 -0.11 19.10
C GLY A 177 -11.15 0.20 20.34
N LYS A 178 -12.01 1.23 20.30
CA LYS A 178 -12.97 1.51 21.38
C LYS A 178 -14.32 0.86 21.10
N THR A 179 -14.83 0.98 19.88
CA THR A 179 -16.17 0.45 19.53
C THR A 179 -16.11 -0.94 18.90
N GLY A 180 -14.97 -1.33 18.34
CA GLY A 180 -14.81 -2.58 17.59
C GLY A 180 -15.30 -2.50 16.14
N GLU A 181 -15.86 -1.37 15.73
CA GLU A 181 -16.42 -1.18 14.39
C GLU A 181 -15.35 -1.02 13.31
N LEU A 182 -15.69 -1.44 12.09
CA LEU A 182 -14.84 -1.29 10.90
C LEU A 182 -15.28 -0.07 10.08
N PHE A 183 -14.30 0.64 9.52
CA PHE A 183 -14.51 1.81 8.68
C PHE A 183 -13.69 1.71 7.41
N ILE A 184 -14.27 2.13 6.28
CA ILE A 184 -13.55 2.42 5.05
C ILE A 184 -13.15 3.89 5.09
N VAL A 185 -11.86 4.18 4.95
CA VAL A 185 -11.33 5.55 5.07
C VAL A 185 -10.96 6.17 3.73
N GLN A 186 -10.62 5.34 2.74
CA GLN A 186 -10.26 5.79 1.39
C GLN A 186 -10.55 4.67 0.38
N SER A 187 -10.98 5.03 -0.84
CA SER A 187 -11.02 4.12 -2.00
C SER A 187 -10.57 4.87 -3.25
N ARG A 188 -9.72 4.25 -4.05
CA ARG A 188 -9.26 4.78 -5.34
C ARG A 188 -9.07 3.64 -6.34
N PRO A 189 -9.10 3.93 -7.66
CA PRO A 189 -8.74 2.93 -8.65
C PRO A 189 -7.33 2.37 -8.39
N GLU A 190 -7.19 1.05 -8.46
CA GLU A 190 -5.90 0.38 -8.63
C GLU A 190 -5.36 0.76 -10.04
N THR A 191 -4.06 1.02 -10.17
CA THR A 191 -3.49 1.62 -11.39
C THR A 191 -2.35 0.83 -12.02
N VAL A 192 -1.84 -0.21 -11.35
CA VAL A 192 -0.76 -1.07 -11.83
C VAL A 192 -1.26 -2.05 -12.89
N HIS A 193 -2.42 -2.67 -12.65
CA HIS A 193 -2.99 -3.68 -13.56
C HIS A 193 -4.17 -3.16 -14.39
N ALA A 194 -4.73 -1.99 -14.04
CA ALA A 194 -5.81 -1.33 -14.80
C ALA A 194 -5.57 -1.15 -16.33
N PRO A 195 -4.34 -1.04 -16.86
CA PRO A 195 -4.09 -0.97 -18.30
C PRO A 195 -3.80 -2.32 -18.97
N LYS A 196 -3.64 -3.44 -18.23
CA LYS A 196 -3.37 -4.74 -18.85
C LYS A 196 -4.68 -5.38 -19.30
N THR A 197 -5.02 -5.22 -20.57
CA THR A 197 -6.03 -6.05 -21.24
C THR A 197 -5.64 -7.52 -21.02
N ALA A 198 -6.50 -8.24 -20.32
CA ALA A 198 -6.32 -9.66 -20.00
C ALA A 198 -6.30 -10.49 -21.30
N SER A 199 -5.13 -10.90 -21.76
CA SER A 199 -4.98 -12.01 -22.70
C SER A 199 -3.57 -12.60 -22.78
N VAL A 200 -2.54 -11.99 -22.16
CA VAL A 200 -1.18 -12.52 -22.22
C VAL A 200 -0.56 -12.54 -20.82
N TYR A 201 -0.45 -13.74 -20.24
CA TYR A 201 0.42 -14.01 -19.10
C TYR A 201 1.86 -14.08 -19.63
N GLN A 202 2.72 -13.15 -19.22
CA GLN A 202 4.13 -13.14 -19.59
C GLN A 202 4.94 -13.69 -18.43
N GLU A 203 5.47 -14.89 -18.60
CA GLU A 203 6.38 -15.51 -17.64
C GLU A 203 7.82 -15.26 -18.06
N TYR A 204 8.66 -14.85 -17.10
CA TYR A 204 10.08 -14.65 -17.31
C TYR A 204 10.86 -15.79 -16.67
N GLU A 205 11.53 -16.59 -17.49
CA GLU A 205 12.33 -17.73 -17.02
C GLU A 205 13.84 -17.42 -17.09
N ILE A 206 14.54 -17.55 -15.96
CA ILE A 206 16.00 -17.52 -15.94
C ILE A 206 16.50 -18.93 -16.28
N LYS A 207 16.95 -19.14 -17.52
CA LYS A 207 17.55 -20.40 -17.97
C LYS A 207 18.95 -20.59 -17.38
N THR A 208 19.02 -21.09 -16.14
CA THR A 208 20.29 -21.38 -15.45
C THR A 208 20.20 -22.65 -14.63
N LYS A 209 21.31 -23.41 -14.59
CA LYS A 209 21.49 -24.57 -13.68
C LYS A 209 22.15 -24.18 -12.36
N LYS A 210 22.53 -22.92 -12.19
CA LYS A 210 23.20 -22.43 -10.97
C LYS A 210 22.16 -22.19 -9.87
N LYS A 211 22.49 -22.58 -8.65
CA LYS A 211 21.69 -22.24 -7.46
C LYS A 211 21.78 -20.73 -7.18
N PRO A 212 20.69 -20.07 -6.74
CA PRO A 212 20.72 -18.66 -6.39
C PRO A 212 21.67 -18.42 -5.21
N VAL A 213 22.46 -17.34 -5.30
CA VAL A 213 23.35 -16.91 -4.20
C VAL A 213 22.55 -16.25 -3.07
N LEU A 214 21.46 -15.57 -3.42
CA LEU A 214 20.55 -14.88 -2.51
C LEU A 214 19.11 -15.06 -3.00
N THR A 215 18.16 -15.13 -2.07
CA THR A 215 16.72 -15.18 -2.34
C THR A 215 16.00 -14.12 -1.52
N GLY A 216 14.84 -13.68 -2.00
CA GLY A 216 14.04 -12.64 -1.37
C GLY A 216 12.58 -12.76 -1.77
N ILE A 217 11.78 -11.76 -1.38
CA ILE A 217 10.37 -11.65 -1.75
C ILE A 217 10.29 -11.04 -3.15
N ALA A 218 9.51 -11.64 -4.04
CA ALA A 218 9.25 -11.08 -5.36
C ALA A 218 8.30 -9.88 -5.23
N ILE A 219 8.68 -8.73 -5.78
CA ILE A 219 7.83 -7.52 -5.84
C ILE A 219 7.30 -7.28 -7.27
N GLY A 220 7.87 -7.99 -8.26
CA GLY A 220 7.46 -7.93 -9.66
C GLY A 220 7.86 -9.18 -10.41
N ASP A 221 7.37 -9.30 -11.65
CA ASP A 221 7.49 -10.46 -12.53
C ASP A 221 8.70 -10.39 -13.50
N LYS A 222 9.33 -9.22 -13.63
CA LYS A 222 10.41 -8.97 -14.60
C LYS A 222 11.78 -9.45 -14.13
N ILE A 223 12.61 -9.85 -15.09
CA ILE A 223 14.05 -10.09 -14.87
C ILE A 223 14.82 -8.79 -15.14
N GLY A 224 15.54 -8.31 -14.12
CA GLY A 224 16.50 -7.22 -14.25
C GLY A 224 17.94 -7.74 -14.33
N ILE A 225 18.80 -7.07 -15.11
CA ILE A 225 20.23 -7.41 -15.25
C ILE A 225 21.04 -6.11 -15.20
N GLY A 226 22.10 -6.10 -14.41
CA GLY A 226 23.00 -4.96 -14.34
C GLY A 226 24.15 -5.17 -13.35
N LYS A 227 25.08 -4.22 -13.36
CA LYS A 227 26.16 -4.18 -12.37
C LYS A 227 25.58 -3.80 -11.01
N ILE A 228 25.91 -4.57 -9.97
CA ILE A 228 25.46 -4.28 -8.60
C ILE A 228 26.07 -2.96 -8.13
N ARG A 229 25.21 -2.06 -7.63
CA ARG A 229 25.60 -0.81 -6.98
C ARG A 229 24.96 -0.75 -5.59
N VAL A 230 25.80 -0.82 -4.56
CA VAL A 230 25.35 -0.71 -3.17
C VAL A 230 25.33 0.76 -2.77
N ILE A 231 24.13 1.30 -2.50
CA ILE A 231 23.93 2.66 -2.01
C ILE A 231 23.22 2.56 -0.66
N PRO A 232 23.91 2.78 0.47
CA PRO A 232 23.32 2.61 1.79
C PRO A 232 22.41 3.78 2.20
N ASP A 233 22.57 4.94 1.57
CA ASP A 233 21.89 6.18 1.93
C ASP A 233 21.63 7.07 0.70
N VAL A 234 20.49 7.76 0.71
CA VAL A 234 20.00 8.60 -0.38
C VAL A 234 20.96 9.75 -0.73
N SER A 235 21.77 10.23 0.21
CA SER A 235 22.79 11.26 -0.02
C SER A 235 23.86 10.86 -1.03
N LYS A 236 24.04 9.55 -1.28
CA LYS A 236 25.03 9.00 -2.22
C LYS A 236 24.45 8.67 -3.60
N ILE A 237 23.24 9.13 -3.90
CA ILE A 237 22.55 8.88 -5.18
C ILE A 237 23.39 9.22 -6.41
N ASN A 238 24.22 10.27 -6.33
CA ASN A 238 25.03 10.75 -7.46
C ASN A 238 26.07 9.72 -7.94
N GLN A 239 26.28 8.63 -7.19
CA GLN A 239 27.18 7.54 -7.56
C GLN A 239 26.51 6.46 -8.42
N PHE A 240 25.18 6.50 -8.55
CA PHE A 240 24.41 5.52 -9.31
C PHE A 240 24.48 5.81 -10.81
N GLN A 241 24.67 4.77 -11.61
CA GLN A 241 24.65 4.87 -13.07
C GLN A 241 23.41 4.18 -13.66
N LYS A 242 22.92 4.71 -14.78
CA LYS A 242 21.78 4.14 -15.49
C LYS A 242 22.07 2.70 -15.91
N GLY A 243 21.15 1.78 -15.62
CA GLY A 243 21.25 0.36 -15.92
C GLY A 243 21.97 -0.49 -14.85
N GLU A 244 22.34 0.10 -13.70
CA GLU A 244 22.83 -0.65 -12.55
C GLU A 244 21.69 -1.31 -11.75
N VAL A 245 22.02 -2.33 -10.96
CA VAL A 245 21.12 -2.97 -9.99
C VAL A 245 21.32 -2.30 -8.63
N LEU A 246 20.27 -1.67 -8.11
CA LEU A 246 20.32 -0.94 -6.85
C LEU A 246 20.20 -1.88 -5.65
N VAL A 247 21.19 -1.86 -4.78
CA VAL A 247 21.14 -2.57 -3.49
C VAL A 247 21.20 -1.57 -2.35
N THR A 248 20.13 -1.52 -1.55
CA THR A 248 20.01 -0.66 -0.36
C THR A 248 19.25 -1.40 0.74
N LYS A 249 19.27 -0.86 1.96
CA LYS A 249 18.58 -1.44 3.11
C LYS A 249 17.06 -1.31 3.01
N MET A 250 16.58 -0.16 2.52
CA MET A 250 15.17 0.14 2.34
C MET A 250 15.06 1.31 1.37
N THR A 251 14.12 1.23 0.43
CA THR A 251 13.74 2.36 -0.43
C THR A 251 12.56 3.09 0.19
N ASP A 252 12.54 4.40 0.03
CA ASP A 252 11.43 5.29 0.37
C ASP A 252 11.18 6.24 -0.81
N PRO A 253 10.22 7.18 -0.74
CA PRO A 253 9.89 8.01 -1.89
C PRO A 253 11.05 8.87 -2.44
N ASP A 254 12.11 9.11 -1.68
CA ASP A 254 13.26 9.89 -2.13
C ASP A 254 14.16 9.09 -3.10
N TRP A 255 13.97 7.76 -3.19
CA TRP A 255 14.70 6.87 -4.10
C TRP A 255 14.07 6.78 -5.50
N VAL A 256 12.86 7.31 -5.69
CA VAL A 256 12.11 7.21 -6.96
C VAL A 256 12.91 7.70 -8.19
N PRO A 257 13.67 8.82 -8.14
CA PRO A 257 14.42 9.28 -9.31
C PRO A 257 15.42 8.26 -9.84
N ILE A 258 16.10 7.54 -8.95
CA ILE A 258 17.11 6.53 -9.28
C ILE A 258 16.49 5.18 -9.62
N MET A 259 15.37 4.81 -8.99
CA MET A 259 14.63 3.59 -9.37
C MET A 259 14.23 3.61 -10.84
N ARG A 260 14.01 4.79 -11.44
CA ARG A 260 13.75 4.96 -12.87
C ARG A 260 14.98 4.74 -13.76
N LEU A 261 16.18 4.88 -13.20
CA LEU A 261 17.45 4.67 -13.89
C LEU A 261 17.97 3.24 -13.70
N ALA A 262 17.55 2.57 -12.62
CA ALA A 262 17.95 1.22 -12.28
C ALA A 262 17.40 0.19 -13.28
N SER A 263 18.15 -0.87 -13.51
CA SER A 263 17.66 -2.05 -14.24
C SER A 263 17.02 -3.09 -13.32
N ALA A 264 17.32 -3.03 -12.02
CA ALA A 264 16.66 -3.77 -10.95
C ALA A 264 16.84 -3.07 -9.59
#